data_AF-A0A7R9G5T6-F1
#
_entry.id   AF-A0A7R9G5T6-F1
#
_cell.length_a   1.000
_cell.length_b   1.000
_cell.length_c   1.000
_cell.angle_alpha   90.00
_cell.angle_beta   90.00
_cell.angle_gamma   90.00
#
_symmetry.space_group_name_H-M   'P 1'
#
loop_
_entity.id
_entity.type
_entity.pdbx_description
1 polymer ?
#
loop_
_entity_poly.entity_id
_entity_poly.type
_entity_poly.pdbx_seq_one_letter_code
_entity_poly.pdbx_strand_id
1 'polypeptide(L)'
;MFDRGLCCRQLRYSGMMETIRIRRAGYPIRHSFTEFVERYRFLISGVPPSHKVSDAPSDTIHMGQILHDSGVSPSHRTGFKPGDKRVFMRRLSFQTDCHSATARICQVVLGRSDYQLGHTKVFLKDAHDLFLEQERDRVLTRKILILQRSIRGWVYRRRVVRRGANNNNNNSNNNNNHNNNNRNNHNHHNHNNN
;
A
#
# COMPACT_ATOMS: atom_id res chain seq x y z
N MET A 1 -19.08 42.26 18.12
CA MET A 1 -18.56 43.12 17.02
C MET A 1 -17.03 42.99 17.00
N PHE A 2 -16.41 42.76 15.85
CA PHE A 2 -14.95 42.60 15.73
C PHE A 2 -14.29 43.94 15.38
N ASP A 3 -13.48 44.49 16.29
CA ASP A 3 -12.74 45.75 16.05
C ASP A 3 -11.40 45.46 15.37
N ARG A 4 -11.34 45.75 14.07
CA ARG A 4 -10.13 45.59 13.25
C ARG A 4 -9.00 46.51 13.70
N GLY A 5 -9.28 47.73 14.16
CA GLY A 5 -8.27 48.71 14.56
C GLY A 5 -7.58 48.33 15.86
N LEU A 6 -8.34 47.82 16.83
CA LEU A 6 -7.78 47.24 18.06
C LEU A 6 -6.93 46.00 17.75
N CYS A 7 -7.47 45.07 16.94
CA CYS A 7 -6.76 43.85 16.56
C CYS A 7 -5.43 44.13 15.83
N CYS A 8 -5.42 45.06 14.86
CA CYS A 8 -4.18 45.43 14.17
C CYS A 8 -3.12 46.05 15.10
N ARG A 9 -3.53 46.86 16.09
CA ARG A 9 -2.60 47.41 17.10
C ARG A 9 -2.02 46.29 17.97
N GLN A 10 -2.86 45.37 18.44
CA GLN A 10 -2.42 44.20 19.21
C GLN A 10 -1.41 43.34 18.45
N LEU A 11 -1.65 43.09 17.15
CA LEU A 11 -0.73 42.32 16.29
C LEU A 11 0.60 43.04 16.04
N ARG A 12 0.62 44.38 16.05
CA ARG A 12 1.86 45.16 15.95
C ARG A 12 2.63 45.13 17.26
N TYR A 13 1.98 45.36 18.40
CA TYR A 13 2.64 45.38 19.71
C TYR A 13 3.20 44.02 20.13
N SER A 14 2.54 42.94 19.73
CA SER A 14 3.04 41.57 19.94
C SER A 14 4.14 41.16 18.96
N GLY A 15 4.51 42.02 17.99
CA GLY A 15 5.53 41.69 16.99
C GLY A 15 5.10 40.62 15.97
N MET A 16 3.82 40.24 15.96
CA MET A 16 3.29 39.20 15.07
C MET A 16 3.43 39.61 13.59
N MET A 17 3.26 40.89 13.28
CA MET A 17 3.44 41.40 11.91
C MET A 17 4.88 41.28 11.43
N GLU A 18 5.87 41.57 12.28
CA GLU A 18 7.29 41.46 11.93
C GLU A 18 7.70 39.99 11.78
N THR A 19 7.20 39.14 12.67
CA THR A 19 7.38 37.68 12.57
C THR A 19 6.86 37.14 11.23
N ILE A 20 5.69 37.60 10.78
CA ILE A 20 5.13 37.23 9.47
C ILE A 20 6.03 37.76 8.34
N ARG A 21 6.52 38.99 8.42
CA ARG A 21 7.42 39.57 7.39
C ARG A 21 8.71 38.75 7.25
N ILE A 22 9.38 38.44 8.36
CA ILE A 22 10.62 37.64 8.36
C ILE A 22 10.37 36.25 7.75
N ARG A 23 9.28 35.59 8.16
CA ARG A 23 8.93 34.26 7.62
C ARG A 23 8.63 34.29 6.13
N ARG A 24 7.92 35.32 5.65
CA ARG A 24 7.61 35.48 4.23
C ARG A 24 8.84 35.77 3.37
N ALA A 25 9.81 36.50 3.91
CA ALA A 25 11.06 36.80 3.20
C ALA A 25 12.06 35.63 3.23
N GLY A 26 12.01 34.79 4.27
CA GLY A 26 12.94 33.68 4.48
C GLY A 26 12.41 32.30 4.07
N TYR A 27 12.99 31.28 4.71
CA TYR A 27 12.67 29.86 4.52
C TYR A 27 12.22 29.23 5.85
N PRO A 28 10.96 29.43 6.24
CA PRO A 28 10.47 28.98 7.54
C PRO A 28 10.36 27.45 7.64
N ILE A 29 10.23 26.74 6.52
CA ILE A 29 10.07 25.28 6.48
C ILE A 29 11.43 24.60 6.31
N ARG A 30 11.69 23.55 7.12
CA ARG A 30 12.97 22.84 7.15
C ARG A 30 12.73 21.34 7.30
N HIS A 31 13.28 20.55 6.39
CA HIS A 31 13.23 19.08 6.45
C HIS A 31 14.63 18.47 6.37
N SER A 32 14.89 17.43 7.16
CA SER A 32 16.06 16.58 6.89
C SER A 32 15.91 15.85 5.57
N PHE A 33 17.02 15.54 4.90
CA PHE A 33 16.96 14.85 3.60
C PHE A 33 16.28 13.47 3.69
N THR A 34 16.49 12.76 4.79
CA THR A 34 15.87 11.45 5.02
C THR A 34 14.35 11.57 5.12
N GLU A 35 13.84 12.45 5.98
CA GLU A 35 12.40 12.68 6.15
C GLU A 35 11.75 13.19 4.86
N PHE A 36 12.44 14.09 4.15
CA PHE A 36 11.95 14.65 2.90
C PHE A 36 11.77 13.56 1.83
N VAL A 37 12.80 12.73 1.63
CA VAL A 37 12.73 11.63 0.67
C VAL A 37 11.67 10.62 1.08
N GLU A 38 11.55 10.29 2.36
CA GLU A 38 10.51 9.35 2.81
C GLU A 38 9.09 9.84 2.57
N ARG A 39 8.86 11.14 2.76
CA ARG A 39 7.55 11.76 2.54
C ARG A 39 7.21 11.95 1.07
N TYR A 40 8.19 12.33 0.25
CA TYR A 40 7.95 12.80 -1.12
C TYR A 40 8.45 11.84 -2.22
N ARG A 41 9.10 10.72 -1.89
CA ARG A 41 9.58 9.71 -2.87
C ARG A 41 8.50 9.21 -3.83
N PHE A 42 7.23 9.27 -3.45
CA PHE A 42 6.12 8.79 -4.28
C PHE A 42 5.76 9.73 -5.43
N LEU A 43 6.21 10.98 -5.37
CA LEU A 43 5.99 12.01 -6.39
C LEU A 43 6.73 11.69 -7.68
N ILE A 44 7.87 11.01 -7.58
CA ILE A 44 8.68 10.58 -8.73
C ILE A 44 8.87 9.07 -8.72
N SER A 45 8.86 8.46 -9.91
CA SER A 45 9.15 7.03 -10.04
C SER A 45 10.65 6.77 -9.86
N GLY A 46 11.00 5.71 -9.13
CA GLY A 46 12.38 5.21 -9.11
C GLY A 46 13.26 5.70 -7.96
N VAL A 47 12.71 6.39 -6.95
CA VAL A 47 13.44 6.69 -5.70
C VAL A 47 13.21 5.56 -4.70
N PRO A 48 14.23 4.75 -4.37
CA PRO A 48 14.09 3.72 -3.33
C PRO A 48 13.88 4.34 -1.93
N PRO A 49 13.33 3.57 -0.97
CA PRO A 49 13.15 4.03 0.41
C PRO A 49 14.47 4.49 1.06
N SER A 50 14.41 5.51 1.92
CA SER A 50 15.61 6.09 2.54
C SER A 50 16.23 5.23 3.65
N HIS A 51 15.50 4.25 4.20
CA HIS A 51 15.98 3.41 5.29
C HIS A 51 16.71 2.16 4.76
N LYS A 52 17.75 1.75 5.49
CA LYS A 52 18.21 0.36 5.46
C LYS A 52 17.06 -0.45 6.03
N VAL A 53 16.37 -1.25 5.22
CA VAL A 53 15.65 -2.37 5.82
C VAL A 53 16.75 -3.31 6.32
N SER A 54 17.04 -3.27 7.61
CA SER A 54 17.68 -4.39 8.29
C SER A 54 16.65 -5.52 8.33
N ASP A 55 16.33 -6.09 7.17
CA ASP A 55 15.66 -7.37 7.06
C ASP A 55 16.69 -8.45 7.44
N ALA A 56 17.13 -8.45 8.70
CA ALA A 56 17.58 -9.69 9.30
C ALA A 56 16.30 -10.50 9.57
N PRO A 57 16.12 -11.68 8.94
CA PRO A 57 14.90 -12.44 9.07
C PRO A 57 14.90 -13.17 10.43
N SER A 58 14.58 -12.48 11.52
CA SER A 58 14.37 -13.15 12.81
C SER A 58 12.99 -13.81 12.90
N ASP A 59 12.03 -13.39 12.06
CA ASP A 59 10.64 -13.87 12.13
C ASP A 59 10.33 -15.05 11.18
N THR A 60 11.24 -15.39 10.25
CA THR A 60 11.03 -16.53 9.33
C THR A 60 11.22 -17.87 10.02
N ILE A 61 12.09 -17.94 11.04
CA ILE A 61 12.34 -19.18 11.80
C ILE A 61 11.10 -19.57 12.62
N HIS A 62 10.29 -18.60 13.05
CA HIS A 62 9.15 -18.90 13.91
C HIS A 62 7.93 -19.49 13.16
N MET A 63 7.74 -19.14 11.88
CA MET A 63 6.63 -19.66 11.07
C MET A 63 6.89 -21.08 10.53
N GLY A 64 8.17 -21.45 10.34
CA GLY A 64 8.55 -22.80 9.91
C GLY A 64 8.34 -23.86 11.00
N GLN A 65 8.48 -23.46 12.27
CA GLN A 65 8.38 -24.38 13.41
C GLN A 65 6.94 -24.73 13.80
N ILE A 66 5.96 -23.88 13.45
CA ILE A 66 4.53 -24.09 13.75
C ILE A 66 3.84 -25.00 12.70
N LEU A 67 4.37 -25.08 11.48
CA LEU A 67 3.79 -25.90 10.40
C LEU A 67 4.29 -27.35 10.37
N HIS A 68 5.40 -27.67 11.02
CA HIS A 68 5.96 -29.03 11.01
C HIS A 68 5.18 -30.02 11.90
N ASP A 69 4.44 -29.54 12.90
CA ASP A 69 3.75 -30.40 13.88
C ASP A 69 2.29 -30.76 13.51
N SER A 70 1.80 -30.37 12.32
CA SER A 70 0.40 -30.59 11.92
C SER A 70 0.17 -31.59 10.77
N GLY A 71 1.22 -32.28 10.30
CA GLY A 71 1.05 -33.49 9.46
C GLY A 71 0.35 -33.30 8.09
N VAL A 72 0.30 -32.08 7.55
CA VAL A 72 -0.31 -31.82 6.23
C VAL A 72 0.77 -31.79 5.14
N SER A 73 0.83 -32.86 4.33
CA SER A 73 1.69 -32.93 3.14
C SER A 73 1.28 -31.90 2.07
N PRO A 74 2.17 -30.98 1.64
CA PRO A 74 1.87 -30.03 0.56
C PRO A 74 1.90 -30.72 -0.81
N SER A 75 0.73 -30.94 -1.40
CA SER A 75 0.59 -31.38 -2.79
C SER A 75 0.96 -30.26 -3.77
N HIS A 76 1.59 -30.68 -4.87
CA HIS A 76 2.31 -29.86 -5.84
C HIS A 76 1.41 -28.87 -6.59
N ARG A 77 1.60 -27.56 -6.38
CA ARG A 77 1.48 -26.53 -7.44
C ARG A 77 1.97 -25.13 -7.05
N THR A 78 3.25 -24.95 -6.74
CA THR A 78 3.95 -23.68 -7.08
C THR A 78 5.37 -24.01 -7.52
N GLY A 79 5.73 -23.58 -8.73
CA GLY A 79 7.05 -23.83 -9.31
C GLY A 79 8.13 -22.93 -8.71
N PHE A 80 8.42 -23.09 -7.42
CA PHE A 80 9.58 -22.46 -6.77
C PHE A 80 10.60 -23.55 -6.44
N LYS A 81 11.74 -23.53 -7.13
CA LYS A 81 12.91 -24.35 -6.82
C LYS A 81 13.68 -23.68 -5.67
N PRO A 82 13.80 -24.29 -4.47
CA PRO A 82 14.63 -23.75 -3.40
C PRO A 82 16.09 -24.01 -3.76
N GLY A 83 16.81 -22.97 -4.16
CA GLY A 83 18.21 -23.07 -4.57
C GLY A 83 18.69 -21.92 -5.46
N ASP A 84 17.78 -21.17 -6.08
CA ASP A 84 18.13 -20.07 -6.98
C ASP A 84 18.40 -18.76 -6.22
N LYS A 85 19.54 -18.69 -5.53
CA LYS A 85 20.01 -17.50 -4.83
C LYS A 85 20.23 -16.29 -5.77
N ARG A 86 20.18 -16.48 -7.09
CA ARG A 86 20.36 -15.42 -8.10
C ARG A 86 19.13 -14.53 -8.31
N VAL A 87 17.93 -14.99 -7.94
CA VAL A 87 16.70 -14.18 -8.10
C VAL A 87 16.46 -13.28 -6.89
N PHE A 88 16.90 -13.70 -5.70
CA PHE A 88 16.71 -12.96 -4.45
C PHE A 88 17.77 -11.86 -4.22
N MET A 89 18.92 -11.96 -4.89
CA MET A 89 20.09 -11.09 -4.67
C MET A 89 20.18 -9.91 -5.65
N ARG A 90 19.05 -9.45 -6.22
CA ARG A 90 18.99 -8.15 -6.93
C ARG A 90 18.53 -6.99 -6.07
N ARG A 91 18.22 -7.23 -4.78
CA ARG A 91 18.09 -6.16 -3.78
C ARG A 91 19.48 -5.76 -3.27
N LEU A 92 20.39 -5.45 -4.20
CA LEU A 92 21.59 -4.69 -3.84
C LEU A 92 21.07 -3.39 -3.24
N SER A 93 21.45 -3.15 -1.99
CA SER A 93 21.19 -1.93 -1.25
C SER A 93 21.84 -0.76 -1.98
N PHE A 94 21.15 -0.22 -2.98
CA PHE A 94 21.41 1.13 -3.46
C PHE A 94 20.96 2.05 -2.33
N GLN A 95 21.90 2.43 -1.49
CA GLN A 95 21.73 3.55 -0.58
C GLN A 95 21.38 4.74 -1.46
N THR A 96 20.12 5.19 -1.43
CA THR A 96 19.76 6.43 -2.10
C THR A 96 20.53 7.55 -1.44
N ASP A 97 21.34 8.27 -2.22
CA ASP A 97 21.85 9.54 -1.76
C ASP A 97 20.65 10.48 -1.54
N CYS A 98 20.30 10.67 -0.28
CA CYS A 98 19.14 11.44 0.14
C CYS A 98 19.25 12.91 -0.27
N HIS A 99 20.45 13.45 -0.39
CA HIS A 99 20.69 14.80 -0.89
C HIS A 99 20.35 14.86 -2.37
N SER A 100 20.95 14.00 -3.18
CA SER A 100 20.67 13.90 -4.63
C SER A 100 19.20 13.60 -4.92
N ALA A 101 18.56 12.71 -4.14
CA ALA A 101 17.14 12.39 -4.29
C ALA A 101 16.25 13.60 -3.95
N THR A 102 16.56 14.32 -2.87
CA THR A 102 15.85 15.57 -2.50
C THR A 102 15.99 16.61 -3.60
N ALA A 103 17.22 16.86 -4.07
CA ALA A 103 17.49 17.79 -5.15
C ALA A 103 16.70 17.42 -6.41
N ARG A 104 16.63 16.12 -6.74
CA ARG A 104 15.87 15.63 -7.90
C ARG A 104 14.37 15.85 -7.74
N ILE A 105 13.80 15.55 -6.57
CA ILE A 105 12.37 15.78 -6.28
C ILE A 105 12.05 17.27 -6.41
N CYS A 106 12.84 18.14 -5.78
CA CYS A 106 12.65 19.59 -5.87
C CYS A 106 12.76 20.08 -7.32
N GLN A 107 13.76 19.63 -8.07
CA GLN A 107 13.92 20.03 -9.46
C GLN A 107 12.74 19.60 -10.35
N VAL A 108 12.18 18.42 -10.13
CA VAL A 108 11.08 17.88 -10.95
C VAL A 108 9.75 18.53 -10.58
N VAL A 109 9.48 18.70 -9.28
CA VAL A 109 8.17 19.17 -8.80
C VAL A 109 8.12 20.69 -8.71
N LEU A 110 9.16 21.33 -8.19
CA LEU A 110 9.22 22.78 -7.99
C LEU A 110 9.92 23.52 -9.14
N GLY A 111 10.62 22.83 -10.04
CA GLY A 111 11.28 23.46 -11.18
C GLY A 111 12.40 24.42 -10.78
N ARG A 112 12.34 25.67 -11.27
CA ARG A 112 13.31 26.75 -10.97
C ARG A 112 12.89 27.62 -9.77
N SER A 113 12.07 27.08 -8.88
CA SER A 113 11.64 27.80 -7.68
C SER A 113 12.81 28.05 -6.71
N ASP A 114 12.70 29.07 -5.88
CA ASP A 114 13.80 29.58 -5.06
C ASP A 114 14.01 28.83 -3.73
N TYR A 115 14.07 27.50 -3.73
CA TYR A 115 14.40 26.68 -2.54
C TYR A 115 15.91 26.64 -2.25
N GLN A 116 16.29 26.28 -1.02
CA GLN A 116 17.71 26.13 -0.64
C GLN A 116 18.02 24.72 -0.12
N LEU A 117 19.14 24.16 -0.57
CA LEU A 117 19.69 22.90 -0.07
C LEU A 117 20.89 23.21 0.83
N GLY A 118 20.79 22.89 2.11
CA GLY A 118 21.91 22.97 3.05
C GLY A 118 22.74 21.69 3.07
N HIS A 119 23.57 21.52 4.11
CA HIS A 119 24.38 20.32 4.29
C HIS A 119 23.59 19.10 4.75
N THR A 120 22.52 19.29 5.53
CA THR A 120 21.74 18.20 6.14
C THR A 120 20.24 18.33 5.93
N LYS A 121 19.79 19.49 5.45
CA LYS A 121 18.37 19.84 5.35
C LYS A 121 18.07 20.60 4.07
N VAL A 122 16.83 20.47 3.60
CA VAL A 122 16.21 21.33 2.60
C VAL A 122 15.37 22.41 3.29
N PHE A 123 15.41 23.62 2.73
CA PHE A 123 14.74 24.81 3.23
C PHE A 123 13.74 25.30 2.19
N LEU A 124 12.49 25.44 2.59
CA LEU A 124 11.36 25.75 1.72
C LEU A 124 10.61 26.98 2.21
N LYS A 125 9.96 27.65 1.26
CA LYS A 125 8.93 28.66 1.52
C LYS A 125 7.60 27.95 1.74
N ASP A 126 6.67 28.62 2.42
CA ASP A 126 5.34 28.07 2.72
C ASP A 126 4.59 27.64 1.44
N ALA A 127 4.71 28.41 0.36
CA ALA A 127 4.08 28.08 -0.91
C ALA A 127 4.63 26.80 -1.55
N HIS A 128 5.93 26.52 -1.41
CA HIS A 128 6.55 25.31 -1.97
C HIS A 128 6.15 24.07 -1.18
N ASP A 129 6.13 24.17 0.15
CA ASP A 129 5.70 23.07 1.01
C ASP A 129 4.22 22.72 0.75
N LEU A 130 3.36 23.74 0.69
CA LEU A 130 1.95 23.56 0.33
C LEU A 130 1.78 22.88 -1.04
N PHE A 131 2.56 23.29 -2.04
CA PHE A 131 2.48 22.68 -3.37
C PHE A 131 2.95 21.21 -3.37
N LEU A 132 4.04 20.89 -2.66
CA LEU A 132 4.52 19.52 -2.52
C LEU A 132 3.48 18.62 -1.83
N GLU A 133 2.83 19.13 -0.79
CA GLU A 133 1.77 18.42 -0.06
C GLU A 133 0.55 18.18 -0.96
N GLN A 134 0.12 19.18 -1.74
CA GLN A 134 -0.98 19.04 -2.70
C GLN A 134 -0.70 17.96 -3.76
N GLU A 135 0.48 17.96 -4.36
CA GLU A 135 0.85 16.95 -5.35
C GLU A 135 0.98 15.55 -4.71
N ARG A 136 1.45 15.49 -3.45
CA ARG A 136 1.50 14.22 -2.72
C ARG A 136 0.10 13.65 -2.53
N ASP A 137 -0.83 14.47 -2.06
CA ASP A 137 -2.21 14.06 -1.81
C ASP A 137 -2.89 13.64 -3.12
N ARG A 138 -2.69 14.37 -4.21
CA ARG A 138 -3.19 14.02 -5.55
C ARG A 138 -2.72 12.63 -6.00
N VAL A 139 -1.43 12.32 -5.85
CA VAL A 139 -0.86 11.02 -6.22
C VAL A 139 -1.36 9.91 -5.29
N LEU A 140 -1.43 10.15 -3.99
CA LEU A 140 -1.91 9.19 -3.01
C LEU A 140 -3.38 8.84 -3.23
N THR A 141 -4.25 9.83 -3.44
CA THR A 141 -5.67 9.61 -3.75
C THR A 141 -5.84 8.71 -4.97
N ARG A 142 -5.09 8.95 -6.06
CA ARG A 142 -5.13 8.10 -7.25
C ARG A 142 -4.73 6.65 -6.93
N LYS A 143 -3.64 6.46 -6.18
CA LYS A 143 -3.16 5.13 -5.78
C LYS A 143 -4.17 4.41 -4.88
N ILE A 144 -4.78 5.12 -3.94
CA ILE A 144 -5.85 4.61 -3.07
C ILE A 144 -7.04 4.15 -3.93
N LEU A 145 -7.48 4.97 -4.89
CA LEU A 145 -8.59 4.60 -5.76
C LEU A 145 -8.29 3.34 -6.59
N ILE A 146 -7.07 3.21 -7.13
CA ILE A 146 -6.63 2.00 -7.84
C ILE A 146 -6.67 0.79 -6.90
N LEU A 147 -6.12 0.91 -5.69
CA LEU A 147 -6.09 -0.16 -4.71
C LEU A 147 -7.51 -0.58 -4.30
N GLN A 148 -8.35 0.39 -3.95
CA GLN A 148 -9.74 0.12 -3.57
C GLN A 148 -10.53 -0.53 -4.71
N ARG A 149 -10.35 -0.08 -5.96
CA ARG A 149 -10.95 -0.71 -7.16
C ARG A 149 -10.51 -2.16 -7.29
N SER A 150 -9.22 -2.43 -7.15
CA SER A 150 -8.66 -3.79 -7.19
C SER A 150 -9.23 -4.69 -6.11
N ILE A 151 -9.34 -4.19 -4.87
CA ILE A 151 -9.92 -4.92 -3.73
C ILE A 151 -11.40 -5.23 -4.00
N ARG A 152 -12.21 -4.22 -4.37
CA ARG A 152 -13.64 -4.40 -4.67
C ARG A 152 -13.85 -5.43 -5.79
N GLY A 153 -13.06 -5.35 -6.86
CA GLY A 153 -13.09 -6.32 -7.96
C GLY A 153 -12.72 -7.74 -7.51
N TRP A 154 -11.72 -7.89 -6.66
CA TRP A 154 -11.34 -9.18 -6.08
C TRP A 154 -12.44 -9.77 -5.18
N VAL A 155 -13.03 -8.97 -4.29
CA VAL A 155 -14.14 -9.40 -3.43
C VAL A 155 -15.35 -9.84 -4.26
N TYR A 156 -15.72 -9.08 -5.29
CA TYR A 156 -16.82 -9.44 -6.19
C TYR A 156 -16.57 -10.78 -6.90
N ARG A 157 -15.40 -10.95 -7.52
CA ARG A 157 -15.03 -12.20 -8.20
C ARG A 157 -15.06 -13.40 -7.26
N ARG A 158 -14.54 -13.25 -6.04
CA ARG A 158 -14.54 -14.32 -5.04
C ARG A 158 -15.96 -14.70 -4.60
N ARG A 159 -16.88 -13.73 -4.53
CA ARG A 159 -18.29 -13.97 -4.19
C ARG A 159 -19.03 -14.73 -5.29
N VAL A 160 -18.77 -14.44 -6.57
CA VAL A 160 -19.39 -15.14 -7.70
C VAL A 160 -18.94 -16.60 -7.76
N VAL A 161 -17.63 -16.87 -7.63
CA VAL A 161 -17.08 -18.24 -7.60
C VAL A 161 -17.70 -19.06 -6.46
N ARG A 162 -17.86 -18.46 -5.27
CA ARG A 162 -18.49 -19.14 -4.13
C ARG A 162 -19.97 -19.47 -4.36
N ARG A 163 -20.72 -18.60 -5.05
CA ARG A 163 -22.13 -18.86 -5.40
C ARG A 163 -22.27 -19.94 -6.48
N GLY A 164 -21.38 -19.97 -7.47
CA GLY A 164 -21.33 -21.03 -8.48
C GLY A 164 -21.07 -22.41 -7.87
N ALA A 165 -20.15 -22.51 -6.90
CA ALA A 165 -19.90 -23.75 -6.17
C ALA A 165 -21.13 -24.23 -5.37
N ASN A 166 -21.88 -23.32 -4.73
CA ASN A 166 -23.10 -23.67 -4.00
C ASN A 166 -24.24 -24.13 -4.94
N ASN A 167 -24.35 -23.54 -6.13
CA ASN A 167 -25.40 -23.92 -7.09
C ASN A 167 -25.15 -25.31 -7.72
N ASN A 168 -23.89 -25.69 -7.93
CA ASN A 168 -23.54 -27.04 -8.41
C ASN A 168 -23.86 -28.13 -7.38
N ASN A 169 -23.71 -27.88 -6.08
CA ASN A 169 -24.11 -28.83 -5.03
C ASN A 169 -25.63 -29.07 -4.99
N ASN A 170 -26.44 -28.03 -5.23
CA ASN A 170 -27.89 -28.17 -5.25
C ASN A 170 -28.38 -28.99 -6.47
N ASN A 171 -27.72 -28.87 -7.62
CA ASN A 171 -28.09 -29.65 -8.81
C ASN A 171 -27.70 -31.13 -8.68
N SER A 172 -26.58 -31.43 -8.00
CA SER A 172 -26.16 -32.82 -7.74
C SER A 172 -27.09 -33.55 -6.75
N ASN A 173 -27.70 -32.83 -5.80
CA ASN A 173 -28.66 -33.41 -4.86
C ASN A 173 -30.03 -33.71 -5.49
N ASN A 174 -30.46 -32.93 -6.49
CA ASN A 174 -31.72 -33.20 -7.20
C ASN A 174 -31.66 -34.45 -8.09
N ASN A 175 -30.51 -34.73 -8.71
CA ASN A 175 -30.35 -35.92 -9.55
C ASN A 175 -30.29 -37.23 -8.74
N ASN A 176 -29.85 -37.19 -7.49
CA ASN A 176 -29.85 -38.36 -6.61
C ASN A 176 -31.26 -38.70 -6.07
N ASN A 177 -32.14 -37.71 -5.94
CA ASN A 177 -33.51 -37.95 -5.47
C ASN A 177 -34.42 -38.58 -6.54
N HIS A 178 -34.20 -38.30 -7.82
CA HIS A 178 -34.99 -38.91 -8.90
C HIS A 178 -34.63 -40.38 -9.16
N ASN A 179 -33.44 -40.83 -8.76
CA ASN A 179 -32.96 -42.19 -9.03
C ASN A 179 -33.33 -43.20 -7.93
N ASN A 180 -33.77 -42.75 -6.75
CA ASN A 180 -34.20 -43.62 -5.66
C ASN A 180 -35.69 -44.01 -5.72
N ASN A 181 -36.53 -43.24 -6.42
CA ASN A 181 -37.95 -43.60 -6.57
C ASN A 181 -38.22 -44.69 -7.60
N ASN A 182 -37.23 -45.09 -8.41
CA ASN A 182 -37.40 -46.10 -9.46
C ASN A 182 -36.86 -47.49 -9.11
N ARG A 183 -36.27 -47.68 -7.92
CA ARG A 183 -35.70 -48.98 -7.48
C ARG A 183 -36.61 -49.82 -6.57
N ASN A 184 -37.72 -49.27 -6.08
CA ASN A 184 -38.60 -49.97 -5.14
C ASN A 184 -39.77 -50.73 -5.77
N ASN A 185 -39.84 -50.85 -7.11
CA ASN A 185 -41.00 -51.44 -7.79
C ASN A 185 -40.72 -52.77 -8.53
N HIS A 186 -39.65 -53.50 -8.21
CA HIS A 186 -39.32 -54.76 -8.93
C HIS A 186 -39.11 -56.03 -8.11
N ASN A 187 -39.32 -56.02 -6.80
CA ASN A 187 -39.18 -57.23 -5.98
C ASN A 187 -40.53 -57.70 -5.42
N HIS A 188 -41.41 -58.16 -6.30
CA HIS A 188 -42.45 -59.13 -5.93
C HIS A 188 -42.97 -59.83 -7.19
N HIS A 189 -42.18 -60.74 -7.76
CA HIS A 189 -42.76 -61.89 -8.43
C HIS A 189 -41.77 -63.06 -8.50
N ASN A 190 -42.23 -64.14 -7.89
CA ASN A 190 -42.13 -65.49 -8.41
C ASN A 190 -40.84 -66.27 -8.10
N HIS A 191 -40.95 -67.21 -7.17
CA HIS A 191 -40.50 -68.59 -7.37
C HIS A 191 -41.53 -69.52 -6.71
N ASN A 192 -42.53 -69.89 -7.51
CA ASN A 192 -43.33 -71.08 -7.33
C ASN A 192 -42.80 -72.16 -8.29
N ASN A 193 -42.76 -73.39 -7.79
CA ASN A 193 -42.87 -74.69 -8.49
C ASN A 193 -41.64 -75.61 -8.51
N ASN A 194 -41.93 -76.79 -7.95
CA ASN A 194 -41.40 -78.15 -8.14
C ASN A 194 -39.95 -78.46 -7.78
#